data_AF-A0A9E6B9D0-F1
#
_entry.id   AF-A0A9E6B9D0-F1
#
_cell.length_a   1.000
_cell.length_b   1.000
_cell.length_c   1.000
_cell.angle_alpha   90.00
_cell.angle_beta   90.00
_cell.angle_gamma   90.00
#
_symmetry.space_group_name_H-M   'P 1'
#
loop_
_entity.id
_entity.type
_entity.pdbx_description
1 polymer ?
#
loop_
_entity_poly.entity_id
_entity_poly.type
_entity_poly.pdbx_seq_one_letter_code
_entity_poly.pdbx_strand_id
1 'polypeptide(L)'
;MKKRPLGRLEIPIVPYDKVPANVKPFDAVNFFNDEFSIGKVVATHEYRNKSGELLCYSVTQQCKINNLLRIVHPIRWCYNRNFRNNCWEIKGFENNEFTPIYGAEKLANNQKTVLIVESEEKADKANERFPQYNVISWLGGVRTVDQVDWSQLKGKEVVICTGRKKEEKKARKVISKELNYHNIENSYINDIKKLPSDPQQSKKGWGLVTNLLNKLKMNSIKLFTPKKEKQNSNLSRIPEEVKEKSPLITREQTSVKINGVDISKIFKKDLLDNNKIVGTHEYRDINGKLLGYSVRFKEKVTAKNKKSTEKILPISCDIQKDTNSDNWVLKPPTDNGSTPIYGAEKLSKNDKTVLLVGNEKAADKASKLFPKYNVISWYGGSKTAEKVDWTQLKEKNVIIWPDHGLNGVGLGHKISQTLEKFSSTKVYLVEVERFWLDLEKHKGWNLSQKLPDGLKLRDIQLILQKGERECGMRITPFKENENIKNNYISAKSSSNIKLKSTSNNAKSKNLRNDPPSQQNNSGRDGR
;
A
#
# COMPACT_ATOMS: atom_id res chain seq x y z
N MET A 1 10.75 -20.97 32.30
CA MET A 1 10.04 -21.63 31.17
C MET A 1 10.80 -21.40 29.87
N LYS A 2 10.89 -22.39 28.97
CA LYS A 2 11.51 -22.20 27.64
C LYS A 2 10.60 -21.33 26.75
N LYS A 3 11.14 -20.33 26.05
CA LYS A 3 10.38 -19.55 25.06
C LYS A 3 9.98 -20.48 23.92
N ARG A 4 8.67 -20.63 23.65
CA ARG A 4 8.20 -21.26 22.41
C ARG A 4 8.66 -20.39 21.22
N PRO A 5 9.16 -20.97 20.12
CA PRO A 5 9.45 -20.19 18.93
C PRO A 5 8.15 -19.58 18.38
N LEU A 6 8.24 -18.37 17.83
CA LEU A 6 7.15 -17.79 17.03
C LEU A 6 6.95 -18.68 15.81
N GLY A 7 5.84 -19.41 15.75
CA GLY A 7 5.50 -20.23 14.60
C GLY A 7 5.43 -19.38 13.33
N ARG A 8 5.88 -19.93 12.20
CA ARG A 8 5.64 -19.30 10.89
C ARG A 8 4.13 -19.11 10.74
N LEU A 9 3.70 -17.91 10.35
CA LEU A 9 2.34 -17.66 9.89
C LEU A 9 2.10 -18.55 8.66
N GLU A 10 1.32 -19.62 8.85
CA GLU A 10 0.97 -20.52 7.75
C GLU A 10 0.05 -19.81 6.77
N ILE A 11 0.37 -19.89 5.48
CA ILE A 11 -0.46 -19.32 4.43
C ILE A 11 -1.73 -20.19 4.32
N PRO A 12 -2.94 -19.63 4.48
CA PRO A 12 -4.17 -20.43 4.53
C PRO A 12 -4.56 -21.04 3.18
N ILE A 13 -4.11 -20.44 2.08
CA ILE A 13 -4.34 -20.90 0.70
C ILE A 13 -2.97 -21.16 0.09
N VAL A 14 -2.65 -22.45 -0.10
CA VAL A 14 -1.38 -22.92 -0.65
C VAL A 14 -1.59 -23.32 -2.11
N PRO A 15 -0.95 -22.68 -3.09
CA PRO A 15 -1.03 -23.10 -4.47
C PRO A 15 -0.25 -24.40 -4.70
N TYR A 16 -0.69 -25.17 -5.69
CA TYR A 16 0.12 -26.23 -6.28
C TYR A 16 1.11 -25.65 -7.32
N ASP A 17 2.17 -26.40 -7.60
CA ASP A 17 3.12 -26.08 -8.68
C ASP A 17 2.50 -26.30 -10.06
N LYS A 18 1.63 -27.32 -10.17
CA LYS A 18 0.84 -27.65 -11.37
C LYS A 18 -0.56 -28.13 -11.01
N VAL A 19 -1.48 -28.02 -11.96
CA VAL A 19 -2.86 -28.49 -11.85
C VAL A 19 -2.88 -30.01 -12.06
N PRO A 20 -3.42 -30.81 -11.13
CA PRO A 20 -3.57 -32.26 -11.32
C PRO A 20 -4.48 -32.59 -12.51
N ALA A 21 -4.11 -33.60 -13.30
CA ALA A 21 -4.76 -33.93 -14.58
C ALA A 21 -6.25 -34.37 -14.48
N ASN A 22 -6.73 -34.70 -13.27
CA ASN A 22 -8.12 -35.05 -12.98
C ASN A 22 -8.99 -33.87 -12.52
N VAL A 23 -8.43 -32.65 -12.42
CA VAL A 23 -9.18 -31.44 -12.06
C VAL A 23 -9.96 -30.93 -13.26
N LYS A 24 -11.24 -30.57 -13.06
CA LYS A 24 -12.06 -29.95 -14.11
C LYS A 24 -11.44 -28.62 -14.56
N PRO A 25 -11.39 -28.32 -15.88
CA PRO A 25 -10.93 -27.03 -16.40
C PRO A 25 -11.59 -25.84 -15.71
N PHE A 26 -10.87 -24.71 -15.65
CA PHE A 26 -11.36 -23.54 -14.93
C PHE A 26 -12.49 -22.82 -15.70
N ASP A 27 -13.70 -22.86 -15.14
CA ASP A 27 -14.83 -22.09 -15.65
C ASP A 27 -14.73 -20.62 -15.22
N ALA A 28 -14.00 -19.85 -16.03
CA ALA A 28 -13.83 -18.42 -15.82
C ALA A 28 -15.16 -17.64 -15.93
N VAL A 29 -16.15 -18.13 -16.68
CA VAL A 29 -17.43 -17.44 -16.79
C VAL A 29 -18.15 -17.56 -15.45
N ASN A 30 -18.42 -18.77 -14.98
CA ASN A 30 -19.18 -18.97 -13.73
C ASN A 30 -18.43 -18.50 -12.48
N PHE A 31 -17.10 -18.65 -12.40
CA PHE A 31 -16.32 -18.14 -11.27
C PHE A 31 -16.41 -16.61 -11.12
N PHE A 32 -16.56 -15.88 -12.22
CA PHE A 32 -16.72 -14.42 -12.22
C PHE A 32 -18.18 -13.97 -12.47
N ASN A 33 -19.16 -14.88 -12.43
CA ASN A 33 -20.59 -14.61 -12.65
C ASN A 33 -21.32 -14.19 -11.37
N ASP A 34 -20.82 -13.14 -10.71
CA ASP A 34 -21.54 -12.43 -9.64
C ASP A 34 -22.10 -11.12 -10.19
N GLU A 35 -23.26 -10.67 -9.71
CA GLU A 35 -23.84 -9.38 -10.13
C GLU A 35 -22.90 -8.21 -9.76
N PHE A 36 -22.20 -8.36 -8.62
CA PHE A 36 -21.17 -7.43 -8.12
C PHE A 36 -19.82 -7.55 -8.84
N SER A 37 -19.67 -8.46 -9.82
CA SER A 37 -18.42 -8.65 -10.57
C SER A 37 -18.04 -7.42 -11.38
N ILE A 38 -16.84 -6.87 -11.14
CA ILE A 38 -16.36 -5.57 -11.65
C ILE A 38 -16.17 -5.51 -13.18
N GLY A 39 -16.15 -6.67 -13.83
CA GLY A 39 -15.93 -6.78 -15.28
C GLY A 39 -16.69 -7.94 -15.92
N LYS A 40 -16.71 -7.95 -17.25
CA LYS A 40 -17.04 -9.12 -18.07
C LYS A 40 -15.73 -9.86 -18.36
N VAL A 41 -15.71 -11.19 -18.28
CA VAL A 41 -14.58 -11.98 -18.80
C VAL A 41 -14.50 -11.82 -20.32
N VAL A 42 -13.33 -11.45 -20.83
CA VAL A 42 -13.09 -11.22 -22.26
C VAL A 42 -11.96 -12.05 -22.86
N ALA A 43 -11.11 -12.64 -22.03
CA ALA A 43 -10.13 -13.64 -22.43
C ALA A 43 -9.78 -14.55 -21.26
N THR A 44 -9.37 -15.78 -21.54
CA THR A 44 -8.84 -16.74 -20.58
C THR A 44 -7.76 -17.54 -21.30
N HIS A 45 -6.55 -17.59 -20.75
CA HIS A 45 -5.39 -18.23 -21.39
C HIS A 45 -4.76 -19.24 -20.43
N GLU A 46 -4.29 -20.36 -20.96
CA GLU A 46 -3.62 -21.41 -20.19
C GLU A 46 -2.10 -21.20 -20.14
N TYR A 47 -1.52 -21.36 -18.96
CA TYR A 47 -0.07 -21.39 -18.80
C TYR A 47 0.35 -22.83 -18.57
N ARG A 48 1.13 -23.38 -19.50
CA ARG A 48 1.63 -24.76 -19.46
C ARG A 48 3.15 -24.78 -19.33
N ASN A 49 3.73 -25.84 -18.77
CA ASN A 49 5.18 -26.02 -18.73
C ASN A 49 5.70 -26.59 -20.07
N LYS A 50 7.03 -26.75 -20.17
CA LYS A 50 7.70 -27.33 -21.37
C LYS A 50 7.24 -28.76 -21.72
N SER A 51 6.61 -29.47 -20.78
CA SER A 51 6.02 -30.80 -20.97
C SER A 51 4.51 -30.76 -21.27
N GLY A 52 3.92 -29.57 -21.43
CA GLY A 52 2.50 -29.37 -21.72
C GLY A 52 1.58 -29.42 -20.49
N GLU A 53 2.10 -29.63 -19.28
CA GLU A 53 1.30 -29.70 -18.04
C GLU A 53 0.79 -28.32 -17.65
N LEU A 54 -0.48 -28.23 -17.27
CA LEU A 54 -1.14 -26.98 -16.89
C LEU A 54 -0.65 -26.48 -15.51
N LEU A 55 -0.28 -25.20 -15.43
CA LEU A 55 0.23 -24.54 -14.22
C LEU A 55 -0.82 -23.62 -13.60
N CYS A 56 -1.41 -22.76 -14.43
CA CYS A 56 -2.43 -21.78 -14.04
C CYS A 56 -3.21 -21.28 -15.25
N TYR A 57 -4.26 -20.49 -15.00
CA TYR A 57 -4.90 -19.65 -16.02
C TYR A 57 -4.58 -18.17 -15.78
N SER A 58 -4.52 -17.36 -16.83
CA SER A 58 -4.80 -15.92 -16.73
C SER A 58 -6.21 -15.64 -17.19
N VAL A 59 -6.94 -14.78 -16.47
CA VAL A 59 -8.30 -14.36 -16.84
C VAL A 59 -8.32 -12.86 -16.97
N THR A 60 -8.69 -12.37 -18.15
CA THR A 60 -8.86 -10.93 -18.40
C THR A 60 -10.31 -10.53 -18.19
N GLN A 61 -10.58 -9.72 -17.18
CA GLN A 61 -11.84 -9.01 -17.01
C GLN A 61 -11.76 -7.62 -17.65
N GLN A 62 -12.67 -7.28 -18.57
CA GLN A 62 -12.89 -5.91 -19.05
C GLN A 62 -13.91 -5.23 -18.13
N CYS A 63 -13.60 -4.06 -17.59
CA CYS A 63 -14.48 -3.39 -16.63
C CYS A 63 -15.81 -2.98 -17.28
N LYS A 64 -16.96 -3.38 -16.68
CA LYS A 64 -18.31 -3.07 -17.17
C LYS A 64 -18.60 -1.56 -17.26
N ILE A 65 -17.89 -0.76 -16.46
CA ILE A 65 -18.07 0.70 -16.33
C ILE A 65 -17.10 1.47 -17.23
N ASN A 66 -15.94 0.90 -17.54
CA ASN A 66 -14.92 1.49 -18.41
C ASN A 66 -14.30 0.42 -19.32
N ASN A 67 -14.84 0.30 -20.53
CA ASN A 67 -14.42 -0.69 -21.52
C ASN A 67 -12.95 -0.55 -21.96
N LEU A 68 -12.26 0.55 -21.66
CA LEU A 68 -10.83 0.71 -21.93
C LEU A 68 -9.95 0.05 -20.86
N LEU A 69 -10.50 -0.29 -19.69
CA LEU A 69 -9.77 -0.97 -18.61
C LEU A 69 -9.95 -2.48 -18.69
N ARG A 70 -8.82 -3.19 -18.61
CA ARG A 70 -8.73 -4.63 -18.45
C ARG A 70 -7.89 -4.97 -17.22
N ILE A 71 -8.32 -5.94 -16.44
CA ILE A 71 -7.63 -6.48 -15.26
C ILE A 71 -7.32 -7.95 -15.55
N VAL A 72 -6.10 -8.39 -15.25
CA VAL A 72 -5.65 -9.78 -15.47
C VAL A 72 -5.47 -10.48 -14.12
N HIS A 73 -6.21 -11.55 -13.91
CA HIS A 73 -6.20 -12.35 -12.68
C HIS A 73 -5.44 -13.66 -12.92
N PRO A 74 -4.36 -13.96 -12.15
CA PRO A 74 -3.82 -15.31 -12.09
C PRO A 74 -4.75 -16.21 -11.29
N ILE A 75 -5.16 -17.32 -11.88
CA ILE A 75 -5.98 -18.34 -11.24
C ILE A 75 -5.15 -19.61 -11.09
N ARG A 76 -4.83 -19.99 -9.84
CA ARG A 76 -4.06 -21.22 -9.54
C ARG A 76 -4.98 -22.22 -8.85
N TRP A 77 -4.65 -23.50 -9.02
CA TRP A 77 -5.23 -24.55 -8.19
C TRP A 77 -4.55 -24.53 -6.82
N CYS A 78 -5.35 -24.53 -5.75
CA CYS A 78 -4.89 -24.34 -4.38
C CYS A 78 -5.54 -25.33 -3.41
N TYR A 79 -4.81 -25.72 -2.37
CA TYR A 79 -5.37 -26.33 -1.17
C TYR A 79 -5.69 -25.24 -0.14
N ASN A 80 -6.96 -25.14 0.27
CA ASN A 80 -7.43 -24.20 1.28
C ASN A 80 -7.42 -24.89 2.65
N ARG A 81 -6.44 -24.55 3.49
CA ARG A 81 -6.22 -25.17 4.81
C ARG A 81 -7.36 -24.94 5.80
N ASN A 82 -8.16 -23.88 5.62
CA ASN A 82 -9.28 -23.60 6.53
C ASN A 82 -10.44 -24.58 6.27
N PHE A 83 -10.78 -24.80 5.00
CA PHE A 83 -11.89 -25.66 4.58
C PHE A 83 -11.48 -27.10 4.22
N ARG A 84 -10.16 -27.39 4.22
CA ARG A 84 -9.55 -28.70 3.92
C ARG A 84 -9.94 -29.26 2.55
N ASN A 85 -10.17 -28.39 1.57
CA ASN A 85 -10.54 -28.73 0.21
C ASN A 85 -9.57 -28.14 -0.82
N ASN A 86 -9.68 -28.61 -2.05
CA ASN A 86 -8.97 -28.04 -3.20
C ASN A 86 -9.91 -27.15 -4.01
N CYS A 87 -9.44 -26.00 -4.45
CA CYS A 87 -10.23 -24.99 -5.15
C CYS A 87 -9.38 -24.16 -6.13
N TRP A 88 -10.05 -23.54 -7.10
CA TRP A 88 -9.47 -22.50 -7.94
C TRP A 88 -9.49 -21.16 -7.18
N GLU A 89 -8.37 -20.45 -7.14
CA GLU A 89 -8.21 -19.22 -6.35
C GLU A 89 -7.47 -18.12 -7.13
N ILE A 90 -7.83 -16.86 -6.88
CA ILE A 90 -7.11 -15.70 -7.43
C ILE A 90 -5.79 -15.54 -6.67
N LYS A 91 -4.73 -16.14 -7.19
CA LYS A 91 -3.45 -16.32 -6.48
C LYS A 91 -2.27 -16.04 -7.39
N GLY A 92 -1.55 -14.96 -7.10
CA GLY A 92 -0.30 -14.61 -7.78
C GLY A 92 0.86 -15.55 -7.45
N PHE A 93 1.98 -15.32 -8.13
CA PHE A 93 3.25 -15.96 -7.82
C PHE A 93 3.95 -15.20 -6.68
N GLU A 94 4.52 -15.94 -5.75
CA GLU A 94 5.02 -15.43 -4.47
C GLU A 94 6.56 -15.51 -4.38
N ASN A 95 7.19 -14.70 -3.50
CA ASN A 95 8.65 -14.65 -3.34
C ASN A 95 9.34 -16.03 -3.43
N ASN A 96 10.30 -16.14 -4.34
CA ASN A 96 11.05 -17.34 -4.78
C ASN A 96 10.36 -18.24 -5.82
N GLU A 97 9.07 -18.04 -6.13
CA GLU A 97 8.44 -18.55 -7.35
C GLU A 97 8.68 -17.58 -8.52
N PHE A 98 8.91 -18.11 -9.72
CA PHE A 98 8.88 -17.32 -10.95
C PHE A 98 7.50 -17.33 -11.58
N THR A 99 7.13 -16.21 -12.20
CA THR A 99 5.96 -16.10 -13.07
C THR A 99 6.20 -16.93 -14.34
N PRO A 100 5.28 -17.82 -14.74
CA PRO A 100 5.45 -18.66 -15.92
C PRO A 100 5.38 -17.84 -17.22
N ILE A 101 6.11 -18.30 -18.23
CA ILE A 101 6.05 -17.80 -19.60
C ILE A 101 4.76 -18.31 -20.25
N TYR A 102 4.02 -17.43 -20.92
CA TYR A 102 2.88 -17.83 -21.76
C TYR A 102 3.39 -18.45 -23.05
N GLY A 103 2.95 -19.66 -23.40
CA GLY A 103 3.46 -20.41 -24.54
C GLY A 103 4.75 -21.20 -24.27
N ALA A 104 5.08 -21.50 -23.01
CA ALA A 104 6.33 -22.18 -22.65
C ALA A 104 6.42 -23.62 -23.17
N GLU A 105 5.30 -24.28 -23.45
CA GLU A 105 5.24 -25.58 -24.12
C GLU A 105 5.89 -25.56 -25.52
N LYS A 106 5.76 -24.44 -26.26
CA LYS A 106 6.40 -24.23 -27.58
C LYS A 106 7.92 -24.25 -27.48
N LEU A 107 8.48 -23.89 -26.32
CA LEU A 107 9.92 -23.86 -26.06
C LEU A 107 10.56 -25.25 -26.00
N ALA A 108 9.78 -26.34 -26.01
CA ALA A 108 10.30 -27.69 -26.25
C ALA A 108 10.95 -27.80 -27.64
N ASN A 109 10.45 -27.09 -28.65
CA ASN A 109 11.09 -27.02 -29.96
C ASN A 109 12.29 -26.05 -29.91
N ASN A 110 13.49 -26.54 -30.24
CA ASN A 110 14.74 -25.77 -30.27
C ASN A 110 15.07 -25.14 -31.64
N GLN A 111 14.38 -25.50 -32.72
CA GLN A 111 14.70 -25.05 -34.08
C GLN A 111 14.13 -23.67 -34.45
N LYS A 112 13.07 -23.22 -33.76
CA LYS A 112 12.40 -21.93 -34.04
C LYS A 112 12.88 -20.80 -33.14
N THR A 113 13.28 -19.69 -33.75
CA THR A 113 13.54 -18.39 -33.09
C THR A 113 12.34 -17.98 -32.21
N VAL A 114 12.62 -17.44 -31.03
CA VAL A 114 11.59 -17.06 -30.05
C VAL A 114 11.14 -15.63 -30.28
N LEU A 115 9.83 -15.41 -30.37
CA LEU A 115 9.22 -14.08 -30.51
C LEU A 115 8.52 -13.70 -29.21
N ILE A 116 9.06 -12.73 -28.47
CA ILE A 116 8.43 -12.20 -27.25
C ILE A 116 7.53 -11.02 -27.61
N VAL A 117 6.24 -11.12 -27.25
CA VAL A 117 5.25 -10.03 -27.39
C VAL A 117 4.60 -9.67 -26.05
N GLU A 118 3.98 -8.49 -25.99
CA GLU A 118 3.63 -7.78 -24.75
C GLU A 118 2.34 -8.21 -24.01
N SER A 119 1.60 -9.19 -24.53
CA SER A 119 0.39 -9.78 -23.89
C SER A 119 0.00 -11.10 -24.56
N GLU A 120 -0.71 -11.97 -23.83
CA GLU A 120 -1.22 -13.26 -24.28
C GLU A 120 -2.06 -13.14 -25.58
N GLU A 121 -3.07 -12.27 -25.61
CA GLU A 121 -3.92 -12.01 -26.80
C GLU A 121 -3.11 -11.60 -28.07
N LYS A 122 -1.89 -11.06 -27.88
CA LYS A 122 -0.99 -10.73 -28.97
C LYS A 122 -0.06 -11.88 -29.33
N ALA A 123 0.24 -12.76 -28.40
CA ALA A 123 0.99 -13.99 -28.69
C ALA A 123 0.16 -14.92 -29.55
N ASP A 124 -1.14 -15.07 -29.27
CA ASP A 124 -2.03 -15.93 -30.07
C ASP A 124 -2.13 -15.42 -31.52
N LYS A 125 -2.49 -14.13 -31.70
CA LYS A 125 -2.58 -13.49 -33.03
C LYS A 125 -1.26 -13.45 -33.79
N ALA A 126 -0.12 -13.38 -33.09
CA ALA A 126 1.20 -13.50 -33.72
C ALA A 126 1.59 -14.96 -34.00
N ASN A 127 1.11 -15.93 -33.24
CA ASN A 127 1.31 -17.37 -33.48
C ASN A 127 0.54 -17.83 -34.73
N GLU A 128 -0.70 -17.34 -34.91
CA GLU A 128 -1.48 -17.52 -36.14
C GLU A 128 -0.76 -16.93 -37.36
N ARG A 129 -0.23 -15.69 -37.24
CA ARG A 129 0.37 -14.96 -38.36
C ARG A 129 1.81 -15.36 -38.67
N PHE A 130 2.55 -15.85 -37.69
CA PHE A 130 3.98 -16.17 -37.79
C PHE A 130 4.30 -17.57 -37.20
N PRO A 131 3.72 -18.65 -37.75
CA PRO A 131 3.86 -20.02 -37.22
C PRO A 131 5.29 -20.58 -37.29
N GLN A 132 6.21 -19.92 -38.00
CA GLN A 132 7.64 -20.23 -38.02
C GLN A 132 8.39 -19.77 -36.76
N TYR A 133 7.78 -18.96 -35.90
CA TYR A 133 8.35 -18.52 -34.62
C TYR A 133 7.76 -19.29 -33.43
N ASN A 134 8.55 -19.43 -32.37
CA ASN A 134 8.06 -19.80 -31.04
C ASN A 134 7.52 -18.54 -30.34
N VAL A 135 6.24 -18.24 -30.53
CA VAL A 135 5.63 -16.99 -30.02
C VAL A 135 5.18 -17.13 -28.56
N ILE A 136 5.73 -16.28 -27.69
CA ILE A 136 5.51 -16.29 -26.24
C ILE A 136 5.18 -14.90 -25.67
N SER A 137 4.60 -14.89 -24.47
CA SER A 137 4.39 -13.68 -23.66
C SER A 137 4.55 -13.98 -22.16
N TRP A 138 4.06 -13.13 -21.27
CA TRP A 138 4.16 -13.30 -19.82
C TRP A 138 2.96 -12.68 -19.09
N LEU A 139 2.61 -13.26 -17.94
CA LEU A 139 1.49 -12.79 -17.10
C LEU A 139 1.79 -11.41 -16.49
N GLY A 140 0.78 -10.53 -16.44
CA GLY A 140 0.79 -9.30 -15.61
C GLY A 140 1.44 -8.08 -16.26
N GLY A 141 1.98 -8.21 -17.47
CA GLY A 141 2.48 -7.10 -18.27
C GLY A 141 3.70 -6.39 -17.67
N VAL A 142 3.86 -5.10 -17.96
CA VAL A 142 5.12 -4.35 -17.78
C VAL A 142 5.66 -4.32 -16.32
N ARG A 143 4.84 -4.64 -15.31
CA ARG A 143 5.20 -4.59 -13.87
C ARG A 143 5.70 -5.92 -13.27
N THR A 144 5.63 -7.03 -14.02
CA THR A 144 6.00 -8.39 -13.58
C THR A 144 7.11 -9.01 -14.44
N VAL A 145 7.65 -8.25 -15.39
CA VAL A 145 8.69 -8.68 -16.35
C VAL A 145 9.95 -9.21 -15.66
N ASP A 146 10.30 -8.62 -14.52
CA ASP A 146 11.42 -8.97 -13.66
C ASP A 146 11.16 -10.18 -12.76
N GLN A 147 9.94 -10.71 -12.77
CA GLN A 147 9.51 -11.89 -12.01
C GLN A 147 9.43 -13.16 -12.89
N VAL A 148 9.74 -13.06 -14.17
CA VAL A 148 9.69 -14.16 -15.15
C VAL A 148 11.05 -14.84 -15.25
N ASP A 149 11.05 -16.17 -15.30
CA ASP A 149 12.27 -16.97 -15.51
C ASP A 149 12.73 -16.94 -16.98
N TRP A 150 13.43 -15.87 -17.35
CA TRP A 150 14.02 -15.74 -18.70
C TRP A 150 15.18 -16.71 -18.96
N SER A 151 15.70 -17.41 -17.94
CA SER A 151 16.77 -18.40 -18.13
C SER A 151 16.32 -19.62 -18.96
N GLN A 152 15.00 -19.87 -19.01
CA GLN A 152 14.40 -20.92 -19.84
C GLN A 152 14.60 -20.75 -21.35
N LEU A 153 15.05 -19.57 -21.79
CA LEU A 153 15.39 -19.25 -23.18
C LEU A 153 16.88 -19.41 -23.51
N LYS A 154 17.71 -19.89 -22.56
CA LYS A 154 19.14 -20.14 -22.78
C LYS A 154 19.36 -21.07 -23.97
N GLY A 155 20.26 -20.65 -24.88
CA GLY A 155 20.56 -21.38 -26.11
C GLY A 155 19.57 -21.15 -27.26
N LYS A 156 18.56 -20.28 -27.11
CA LYS A 156 17.65 -19.87 -28.20
C LYS A 156 17.97 -18.44 -28.66
N GLU A 157 17.76 -18.18 -29.95
CA GLU A 157 17.72 -16.82 -30.49
C GLU A 157 16.39 -16.14 -30.11
N VAL A 158 16.44 -14.87 -29.67
CA VAL A 158 15.26 -14.14 -29.19
C VAL A 158 15.04 -12.81 -29.92
N VAL A 159 13.79 -12.58 -30.35
CA VAL A 159 13.31 -11.33 -30.94
C VAL A 159 12.26 -10.71 -30.03
N ILE A 160 12.52 -9.52 -29.51
CA ILE A 160 11.57 -8.79 -28.67
C ILE A 160 10.73 -7.85 -29.55
N CYS A 161 9.44 -8.14 -29.70
CA CYS A 161 8.48 -7.31 -30.44
C CYS A 161 7.48 -6.65 -29.48
N THR A 162 7.89 -5.52 -28.91
CA THR A 162 7.03 -4.63 -28.11
C THR A 162 6.75 -3.33 -28.86
N GLY A 163 5.59 -2.72 -28.61
CA GLY A 163 5.19 -1.48 -29.25
C GLY A 163 6.02 -0.23 -28.87
N ARG A 164 5.55 0.93 -29.35
CA ARG A 164 6.26 2.21 -29.28
C ARG A 164 5.92 3.05 -28.04
N LYS A 165 4.98 2.65 -27.17
CA LYS A 165 4.59 3.40 -25.96
C LYS A 165 5.70 3.37 -24.90
N LYS A 166 5.58 4.23 -23.89
CA LYS A 166 6.59 4.44 -22.85
C LYS A 166 6.75 3.20 -21.94
N GLU A 167 5.67 2.46 -21.75
CA GLU A 167 5.56 1.27 -20.90
C GLU A 167 6.10 0.04 -21.64
N GLU A 168 5.69 -0.15 -22.89
CA GLU A 168 6.19 -1.17 -23.82
C GLU A 168 7.73 -1.07 -23.96
N LYS A 169 8.24 0.16 -24.15
CA LYS A 169 9.69 0.48 -24.14
C LYS A 169 10.39 0.25 -22.80
N LYS A 170 9.69 0.21 -21.66
CA LYS A 170 10.26 -0.17 -20.36
C LYS A 170 10.41 -1.69 -20.28
N ALA A 171 9.33 -2.45 -20.56
CA ALA A 171 9.36 -3.91 -20.55
C ALA A 171 10.51 -4.44 -21.40
N ARG A 172 10.63 -3.97 -22.64
CA ARG A 172 11.74 -4.33 -23.55
C ARG A 172 13.14 -4.14 -22.95
N LYS A 173 13.36 -3.06 -22.18
CA LYS A 173 14.65 -2.80 -21.52
C LYS A 173 14.91 -3.77 -20.36
N VAL A 174 13.87 -4.19 -19.63
CA VAL A 174 13.98 -5.19 -18.57
C VAL A 174 14.22 -6.58 -19.18
N ILE A 175 13.38 -7.03 -20.11
CA ILE A 175 13.54 -8.31 -20.84
C ILE A 175 14.96 -8.43 -21.40
N SER A 176 15.40 -7.42 -22.16
CA SER A 176 16.74 -7.44 -22.75
C SER A 176 17.84 -7.44 -21.68
N LYS A 177 17.70 -6.73 -20.55
CA LYS A 177 18.67 -6.80 -19.45
C LYS A 177 18.80 -8.23 -18.91
N GLU A 178 17.68 -8.91 -18.63
CA GLU A 178 17.72 -10.26 -18.05
C GLU A 178 18.19 -11.31 -19.07
N LEU A 179 17.79 -11.19 -20.35
CA LEU A 179 18.34 -12.03 -21.43
C LEU A 179 19.86 -11.87 -21.56
N ASN A 180 20.37 -10.63 -21.54
CA ASN A 180 21.81 -10.38 -21.57
C ASN A 180 22.53 -10.91 -20.30
N TYR A 181 21.88 -10.86 -19.12
CA TYR A 181 22.42 -11.44 -17.89
C TYR A 181 22.57 -12.98 -17.97
N HIS A 182 21.66 -13.66 -18.68
CA HIS A 182 21.75 -15.10 -18.95
C HIS A 182 22.57 -15.45 -20.21
N ASN A 183 23.25 -14.48 -20.84
CA ASN A 183 24.02 -14.62 -22.10
C ASN A 183 23.17 -15.13 -23.30
N ILE A 184 21.96 -14.59 -23.47
CA ILE A 184 21.02 -14.97 -24.53
C ILE A 184 21.04 -13.90 -25.63
N GLU A 185 21.37 -14.27 -26.87
CA GLU A 185 21.37 -13.35 -28.01
C GLU A 185 19.95 -12.81 -28.25
N ASN A 186 19.79 -11.49 -28.17
CA ASN A 186 18.50 -10.83 -28.27
C ASN A 186 18.54 -9.58 -29.14
N SER A 187 17.53 -9.48 -30.00
CA SER A 187 17.26 -8.35 -30.88
C SER A 187 15.89 -7.74 -30.57
N TYR A 188 15.55 -6.60 -31.20
CA TYR A 188 14.20 -6.06 -31.08
C TYR A 188 13.69 -5.32 -32.32
N ILE A 189 12.36 -5.31 -32.43
CA ILE A 189 11.61 -4.58 -33.44
C ILE A 189 10.51 -3.78 -32.74
N ASN A 190 10.26 -2.55 -33.18
CA ASN A 190 9.20 -1.68 -32.63
C ASN A 190 7.90 -1.72 -33.47
N ASP A 191 7.75 -2.75 -34.32
CA ASP A 191 6.70 -2.87 -35.33
C ASP A 191 6.64 -4.31 -35.87
N ILE A 192 5.56 -5.05 -35.58
CA ILE A 192 5.46 -6.47 -35.98
C ILE A 192 5.34 -6.66 -37.50
N LYS A 193 4.96 -5.62 -38.25
CA LYS A 193 4.95 -5.65 -39.73
C LYS A 193 6.34 -5.69 -40.36
N LYS A 194 7.40 -5.58 -39.55
CA LYS A 194 8.81 -5.66 -39.96
C LYS A 194 9.52 -6.94 -39.48
N LEU A 195 8.74 -7.92 -39.02
CA LEU A 195 9.21 -9.29 -38.80
C LEU A 195 9.32 -9.98 -40.18
N PRO A 196 10.44 -10.66 -40.50
CA PRO A 196 10.64 -11.30 -41.80
C PRO A 196 9.80 -12.58 -41.95
N SER A 197 9.71 -13.08 -43.19
CA SER A 197 9.22 -14.44 -43.44
C SER A 197 10.20 -15.50 -42.94
N ASP A 198 11.51 -15.29 -43.14
CA ASP A 198 12.59 -16.14 -42.62
C ASP A 198 13.27 -15.46 -41.40
N PRO A 199 13.24 -16.07 -40.20
CA PRO A 199 13.89 -15.51 -39.02
C PRO A 199 15.39 -15.23 -39.16
N GLN A 200 16.13 -16.01 -39.98
CA GLN A 200 17.59 -15.94 -40.02
C GLN A 200 18.12 -14.78 -40.88
N GLN A 201 17.35 -14.30 -41.85
CA GLN A 201 17.80 -13.30 -42.84
C GLN A 201 17.87 -11.86 -42.31
N SER A 202 17.27 -11.56 -41.15
CA SER A 202 16.94 -10.18 -40.73
C SER A 202 18.03 -9.40 -40.00
N LYS A 203 19.24 -9.95 -39.81
CA LYS A 203 20.28 -9.30 -38.98
C LYS A 203 20.76 -7.93 -39.52
N LYS A 204 20.49 -7.58 -40.78
CA LYS A 204 20.73 -6.23 -41.34
C LYS A 204 19.57 -5.26 -41.02
N GLY A 205 19.86 -4.24 -40.20
CA GLY A 205 18.95 -3.11 -39.94
C GLY A 205 18.14 -3.20 -38.65
N TRP A 206 18.23 -4.30 -37.90
CA TRP A 206 17.63 -4.45 -36.58
C TRP A 206 18.42 -3.74 -35.48
N GLY A 207 17.73 -3.36 -34.41
CA GLY A 207 18.34 -2.75 -33.23
C GLY A 207 19.05 -3.80 -32.36
N LEU A 208 20.24 -4.25 -32.74
CA LEU A 208 21.07 -5.13 -31.90
C LEU A 208 21.34 -4.45 -30.54
N VAL A 209 20.87 -5.05 -29.44
CA VAL A 209 20.93 -4.39 -28.11
C VAL A 209 22.35 -4.40 -27.54
N THR A 210 23.23 -5.24 -28.06
CA THR A 210 24.69 -5.17 -27.86
C THR A 210 25.25 -3.76 -28.13
N ASN A 211 24.79 -3.10 -29.20
CA ASN A 211 25.17 -1.70 -29.50
C ASN A 211 24.57 -0.67 -28.53
N LEU A 212 23.44 -0.99 -27.87
CA LEU A 212 22.87 -0.14 -26.83
C LEU A 212 23.68 -0.25 -25.52
N LEU A 213 24.12 -1.46 -25.16
CA LEU A 213 24.97 -1.71 -24.00
C LEU A 213 26.40 -1.17 -24.21
N ASN A 214 26.97 -1.31 -25.41
CA ASN A 214 28.28 -0.73 -25.73
C ASN A 214 28.24 0.81 -25.71
N LYS A 215 27.15 1.46 -26.15
CA LYS A 215 26.96 2.91 -25.95
C LYS A 215 26.75 3.34 -24.49
N LEU A 216 26.40 2.42 -23.58
CA LEU A 216 26.35 2.67 -22.14
C LEU A 216 27.70 2.37 -21.45
N LYS A 217 28.53 1.49 -22.01
CA LYS A 217 29.92 1.20 -21.59
C LYS A 217 30.94 2.29 -22.03
N MET A 218 30.56 3.56 -21.97
CA MET A 218 31.52 4.68 -22.01
C MET A 218 31.14 5.90 -21.13
N ASN A 219 30.12 5.79 -20.27
CA ASN A 219 29.84 6.84 -19.29
C ASN A 219 29.23 6.29 -17.98
N SER A 220 30.12 6.03 -17.02
CA SER A 220 29.88 5.84 -15.57
C SER A 220 28.46 5.41 -15.12
N ILE A 221 28.11 4.14 -15.35
CA ILE A 221 26.96 3.51 -14.66
C ILE A 221 27.27 3.39 -13.17
N LYS A 222 26.92 4.43 -12.39
CA LYS A 222 26.92 4.35 -10.93
C LYS A 222 25.72 3.50 -10.49
N LEU A 223 26.03 2.33 -9.93
CA LEU A 223 25.07 1.55 -9.13
C LEU A 223 24.44 2.47 -8.08
N PHE A 224 23.13 2.37 -7.90
CA PHE A 224 22.31 3.42 -7.28
C PHE A 224 22.41 3.39 -5.74
N THR A 225 23.53 3.87 -5.20
CA THR A 225 23.72 4.07 -3.76
C THR A 225 23.12 5.41 -3.29
N PRO A 226 22.57 5.51 -2.07
CA PRO A 226 22.00 6.77 -1.57
C PRO A 226 23.08 7.84 -1.40
N LYS A 227 22.99 8.94 -2.16
CA LYS A 227 23.90 10.08 -1.98
C LYS A 227 23.60 10.79 -0.67
N LYS A 228 24.62 10.90 0.19
CA LYS A 228 24.68 11.93 1.24
C LYS A 228 24.75 13.31 0.59
N GLU A 229 24.13 14.30 1.22
CA GLU A 229 24.28 15.71 0.84
C GLU A 229 25.71 16.20 1.12
N LYS A 230 26.17 17.19 0.35
CA LYS A 230 27.37 17.99 0.64
C LYS A 230 27.04 19.47 0.46
N GLN A 231 27.61 20.28 1.35
CA GLN A 231 27.48 21.74 1.38
C GLN A 231 28.48 22.41 0.42
N ASN A 232 28.15 23.63 -0.01
CA ASN A 232 28.98 24.83 -0.26
C ASN A 232 28.08 25.85 -1.02
N SER A 233 27.94 27.12 -0.64
CA SER A 233 28.93 28.24 -0.66
C SER A 233 29.44 28.51 -2.10
N ASN A 234 29.41 29.73 -2.67
CA ASN A 234 29.27 31.11 -2.18
C ASN A 234 28.31 31.93 -3.09
N LEU A 235 27.50 32.91 -2.65
CA LEU A 235 27.78 34.25 -2.07
C LEU A 235 28.02 35.34 -3.16
N SER A 236 27.04 36.24 -3.35
CA SER A 236 27.19 37.55 -4.02
C SER A 236 26.29 38.62 -3.35
N ARG A 237 26.52 39.90 -3.67
CA ARG A 237 26.15 41.13 -2.94
C ARG A 237 25.80 42.22 -4.00
N ILE A 238 25.17 43.39 -3.79
CA ILE A 238 24.76 44.30 -2.68
C ILE A 238 23.38 44.92 -3.16
N PRO A 239 22.53 45.68 -2.42
CA PRO A 239 22.64 46.37 -1.11
C PRO A 239 21.47 46.09 -0.13
N GLU A 240 21.28 46.98 0.85
CA GLU A 240 20.10 47.13 1.75
C GLU A 240 19.25 48.34 1.28
N GLU A 241 17.97 48.43 1.68
CA GLU A 241 17.30 49.73 1.81
C GLU A 241 16.14 49.76 2.83
N VAL A 242 15.97 50.94 3.44
CA VAL A 242 14.88 51.50 4.29
C VAL A 242 14.07 50.58 5.23
N LYS A 243 14.08 50.95 6.53
CA LYS A 243 13.09 50.53 7.53
C LYS A 243 11.89 51.48 7.52
N GLU A 244 10.67 50.94 7.40
CA GLU A 244 9.47 51.65 7.86
C GLU A 244 8.86 50.97 9.09
N LYS A 245 8.48 51.77 10.09
CA LYS A 245 7.68 51.36 11.25
C LYS A 245 6.27 51.94 11.10
N SER A 246 5.24 51.10 11.16
CA SER A 246 3.87 51.51 11.53
C SER A 246 2.94 50.29 11.70
N PRO A 247 1.92 50.37 12.57
CA PRO A 247 1.92 51.01 13.88
C PRO A 247 1.53 49.99 14.99
N LEU A 248 1.62 50.41 16.26
CA LEU A 248 1.09 49.63 17.39
C LEU A 248 -0.44 49.64 17.37
N ILE A 249 -1.05 48.61 16.78
CA ILE A 249 -2.50 48.40 16.87
C ILE A 249 -2.80 47.51 18.09
N THR A 250 -3.22 48.14 19.18
CA THR A 250 -3.85 47.49 20.34
C THR A 250 -5.24 46.97 19.95
N ARG A 251 -5.29 45.83 19.26
CA ARG A 251 -6.52 45.07 19.01
C ARG A 251 -6.80 44.12 20.16
N GLU A 252 -8.02 44.22 20.67
CA GLU A 252 -8.57 43.45 21.78
C GLU A 252 -8.47 41.93 21.55
N GLN A 253 -8.39 41.16 22.63
CA GLN A 253 -8.36 39.69 22.55
C GLN A 253 -9.74 39.13 22.22
N THR A 254 -10.06 39.03 20.93
CA THR A 254 -11.22 38.25 20.46
C THR A 254 -11.05 36.78 20.84
N SER A 255 -11.69 36.35 21.93
CA SER A 255 -11.63 34.97 22.42
C SER A 255 -12.20 33.99 21.37
N VAL A 256 -11.33 33.22 20.72
CA VAL A 256 -11.75 32.21 19.75
C VAL A 256 -12.21 30.98 20.53
N LYS A 257 -13.48 30.59 20.37
CA LYS A 257 -14.05 29.42 21.04
C LYS A 257 -14.34 28.28 20.07
N ILE A 258 -14.12 27.04 20.52
CA ILE A 258 -14.58 25.79 19.88
C ILE A 258 -15.49 25.08 20.89
N ASN A 259 -16.77 24.91 20.55
CA ASN A 259 -17.75 24.16 21.37
C ASN A 259 -17.71 24.55 22.86
N GLY A 260 -17.66 25.86 23.13
CA GLY A 260 -17.53 26.47 24.46
C GLY A 260 -16.09 26.74 24.92
N VAL A 261 -15.13 25.90 24.53
CA VAL A 261 -13.71 25.97 24.94
C VAL A 261 -13.01 27.18 24.33
N ASP A 262 -12.49 28.07 25.16
CA ASP A 262 -11.65 29.19 24.72
C ASP A 262 -10.24 28.72 24.36
N ILE A 263 -9.98 28.58 23.06
CA ILE A 263 -8.72 28.08 22.54
C ILE A 263 -7.62 29.16 22.47
N SER A 264 -7.94 30.44 22.73
CA SER A 264 -6.96 31.52 22.82
C SER A 264 -6.04 31.37 24.04
N LYS A 265 -6.51 30.66 25.08
CA LYS A 265 -5.74 30.24 26.26
C LYS A 265 -4.79 29.06 25.95
N ILE A 266 -5.01 28.31 24.87
CA ILE A 266 -4.35 27.02 24.59
C ILE A 266 -3.29 27.14 23.47
N PHE A 267 -3.61 27.84 22.38
CA PHE A 267 -2.70 28.03 21.26
C PHE A 267 -1.99 29.38 21.30
N LYS A 268 -0.73 29.42 20.85
CA LYS A 268 -0.01 30.67 20.64
C LYS A 268 -0.75 31.56 19.65
N LYS A 269 -0.85 32.87 19.96
CA LYS A 269 -1.50 33.88 19.11
C LYS A 269 -1.06 33.79 17.64
N ASP A 270 0.24 33.68 17.38
CA ASP A 270 0.81 33.54 16.02
C ASP A 270 0.19 32.39 15.21
N LEU A 271 -0.22 31.29 15.86
CA LEU A 271 -0.89 30.18 15.19
C LEU A 271 -2.30 30.59 14.75
N LEU A 272 -3.07 31.22 15.64
CA LEU A 272 -4.43 31.68 15.37
C LEU A 272 -4.45 32.80 14.32
N ASP A 273 -3.49 33.73 14.40
CA ASP A 273 -3.36 34.87 13.50
C ASP A 273 -2.89 34.44 12.09
N ASN A 274 -2.02 33.44 11.96
CA ASN A 274 -1.53 32.98 10.65
C ASN A 274 -2.31 31.81 10.02
N ASN A 275 -3.29 31.22 10.70
CA ASN A 275 -4.05 30.07 10.19
C ASN A 275 -5.56 30.31 10.27
N LYS A 276 -6.35 29.53 9.52
CA LYS A 276 -7.79 29.38 9.68
C LYS A 276 -8.09 28.00 10.24
N ILE A 277 -9.07 27.86 11.12
CA ILE A 277 -9.60 26.55 11.51
C ILE A 277 -10.46 26.04 10.35
N VAL A 278 -10.27 24.77 9.96
CA VAL A 278 -10.95 24.13 8.82
C VAL A 278 -11.53 22.75 9.15
N GLY A 279 -11.58 22.40 10.44
CA GLY A 279 -12.19 21.18 10.95
C GLY A 279 -11.95 21.02 12.45
N THR A 280 -12.93 20.48 13.15
CA THR A 280 -12.93 20.23 14.59
C THR A 280 -13.70 18.94 14.83
N HIS A 281 -13.04 17.90 15.33
CA HIS A 281 -13.67 16.58 15.52
C HIS A 281 -13.64 16.22 17.02
N GLU A 282 -14.79 15.86 17.57
CA GLU A 282 -14.92 15.50 18.99
C GLU A 282 -14.49 14.04 19.21
N TYR A 283 -13.71 13.79 20.26
CA TYR A 283 -13.40 12.45 20.73
C TYR A 283 -14.22 12.14 21.96
N ARG A 284 -14.99 11.05 21.89
CA ARG A 284 -15.83 10.55 22.97
C ARG A 284 -15.49 9.08 23.22
N ASP A 285 -15.64 8.64 24.47
CA ASP A 285 -15.54 7.21 24.79
C ASP A 285 -16.78 6.44 24.30
N ILE A 286 -16.77 5.11 24.49
CA ILE A 286 -17.90 4.24 24.12
C ILE A 286 -19.22 4.58 24.86
N ASN A 287 -19.16 5.34 25.96
CA ASN A 287 -20.31 5.83 26.73
C ASN A 287 -20.77 7.24 26.30
N GLY A 288 -20.05 7.90 25.38
CA GLY A 288 -20.32 9.25 24.90
C GLY A 288 -19.66 10.38 25.71
N LYS A 289 -18.88 10.07 26.75
CA LYS A 289 -18.15 11.04 27.58
C LYS A 289 -17.06 11.72 26.75
N LEU A 290 -16.97 13.05 26.80
CA LEU A 290 -15.99 13.83 26.04
C LEU A 290 -14.56 13.59 26.58
N LEU A 291 -13.66 13.17 25.69
CA LEU A 291 -12.22 13.00 25.92
C LEU A 291 -11.41 14.19 25.41
N GLY A 292 -11.87 14.82 24.33
CA GLY A 292 -11.24 16.02 23.77
C GLY A 292 -11.61 16.28 22.31
N TYR A 293 -10.73 16.99 21.59
CA TYR A 293 -10.93 17.41 20.21
C TYR A 293 -9.65 17.26 19.38
N SER A 294 -9.77 16.99 18.07
CA SER A 294 -8.72 17.32 17.10
C SER A 294 -9.10 18.59 16.33
N VAL A 295 -8.20 19.58 16.32
CA VAL A 295 -8.39 20.86 15.65
C VAL A 295 -7.47 20.95 14.45
N ARG A 296 -8.06 21.16 13.27
CA ARG A 296 -7.35 21.25 11.99
C ARG A 296 -7.20 22.70 11.58
N PHE A 297 -5.96 23.17 11.57
CA PHE A 297 -5.55 24.47 11.06
C PHE A 297 -5.12 24.37 9.59
N LYS A 298 -5.41 25.40 8.82
CA LYS A 298 -4.89 25.63 7.48
C LYS A 298 -4.24 26.99 7.40
N GLU A 299 -3.00 27.03 6.95
CA GLU A 299 -2.18 28.23 6.83
C GLU A 299 -2.80 29.24 5.86
N LYS A 300 -2.84 30.52 6.25
CA LYS A 300 -3.30 31.60 5.37
C LYS A 300 -2.27 31.78 4.24
N VAL A 301 -2.73 31.71 2.99
CA VAL A 301 -1.86 31.96 1.83
C VAL A 301 -1.40 33.42 1.85
N THR A 302 -0.11 33.64 1.66
CA THR A 302 0.50 34.98 1.59
C THR A 302 1.39 35.08 0.34
N ALA A 303 1.78 36.29 -0.04
CA ALA A 303 2.70 36.51 -1.17
C ALA A 303 4.04 35.73 -1.04
N LYS A 304 4.44 35.37 0.19
CA LYS A 304 5.65 34.59 0.48
C LYS A 304 5.43 33.07 0.39
N ASN A 305 4.24 32.56 0.73
CA ASN A 305 3.91 31.12 0.71
C ASN A 305 2.87 30.76 -0.37
N LYS A 306 3.34 30.39 -1.57
CA LYS A 306 2.52 29.98 -2.73
C LYS A 306 1.70 28.68 -2.52
N LYS A 307 1.82 27.99 -1.38
CA LYS A 307 1.00 26.83 -0.99
C LYS A 307 0.73 26.87 0.52
N SER A 308 -0.54 26.74 0.93
CA SER A 308 -0.94 26.60 2.34
C SER A 308 -0.68 25.19 2.86
N THR A 309 -0.08 25.03 4.04
CA THR A 309 -0.06 23.73 4.75
C THR A 309 -1.31 23.53 5.61
N GLU A 310 -1.71 22.26 5.83
CA GLU A 310 -2.65 21.88 6.89
C GLU A 310 -1.89 21.26 8.07
N LYS A 311 -2.32 21.56 9.30
CA LYS A 311 -1.74 21.08 10.56
C LYS A 311 -2.87 20.63 11.48
N ILE A 312 -2.74 19.45 12.09
CA ILE A 312 -3.69 18.94 13.08
C ILE A 312 -3.04 19.07 14.44
N LEU A 313 -3.74 19.66 15.41
CA LEU A 313 -3.30 19.75 16.81
C LEU A 313 -4.41 19.21 17.72
N PRO A 314 -4.08 18.47 18.78
CA PRO A 314 -5.06 17.97 19.72
C PRO A 314 -5.35 18.98 20.83
N ILE A 315 -6.53 18.87 21.41
CA ILE A 315 -6.92 19.48 22.68
C ILE A 315 -7.55 18.38 23.53
N SER A 316 -7.14 18.23 24.78
CA SER A 316 -7.79 17.31 25.73
C SER A 316 -7.94 17.96 27.11
N CYS A 317 -8.84 17.43 27.93
CA CYS A 317 -9.00 17.87 29.31
C CYS A 317 -7.89 17.27 30.18
N ASP A 318 -7.29 18.05 31.07
CA ASP A 318 -6.18 17.57 31.91
C ASP A 318 -6.72 16.78 33.12
N ILE A 319 -6.97 15.48 32.93
CA ILE A 319 -7.56 14.55 33.92
C ILE A 319 -6.79 14.54 35.26
N GLN A 320 -5.53 14.99 35.29
CA GLN A 320 -4.72 15.11 36.51
C GLN A 320 -4.93 16.41 37.31
N LYS A 321 -5.83 17.31 36.88
CA LYS A 321 -6.14 18.58 37.57
C LYS A 321 -7.62 18.66 37.86
N ASP A 322 -7.92 18.73 39.15
CA ASP A 322 -9.25 18.39 39.67
C ASP A 322 -10.41 19.23 39.09
N THR A 323 -11.48 18.52 38.74
CA THR A 323 -12.91 18.91 38.69
C THR A 323 -13.35 20.31 38.24
N ASN A 324 -12.55 21.07 37.47
CA ASN A 324 -12.99 22.36 36.90
C ASN A 324 -12.85 22.45 35.37
N SER A 325 -13.85 23.03 34.70
CA SER A 325 -14.13 22.85 33.25
C SER A 325 -13.16 23.53 32.29
N ASP A 326 -12.30 24.43 32.79
CA ASP A 326 -11.38 25.25 31.99
C ASP A 326 -9.99 24.61 31.79
N ASN A 327 -9.71 23.45 32.39
CA ASN A 327 -8.40 22.76 32.35
C ASN A 327 -8.08 22.07 31.00
N TRP A 328 -8.21 22.80 29.90
CA TRP A 328 -7.93 22.32 28.54
C TRP A 328 -6.46 22.51 28.14
N VAL A 329 -5.84 21.44 27.61
CA VAL A 329 -4.41 21.39 27.34
C VAL A 329 -4.07 20.87 25.95
N LEU A 330 -2.91 21.29 25.43
CA LEU A 330 -2.33 20.84 24.15
C LEU A 330 -1.72 19.43 24.27
N LYS A 331 -2.50 18.44 24.73
CA LYS A 331 -2.13 17.02 24.81
C LYS A 331 -3.04 16.23 23.85
N PRO A 332 -2.60 15.09 23.28
CA PRO A 332 -3.50 14.14 22.61
C PRO A 332 -4.65 13.73 23.55
N PRO A 333 -5.89 13.59 23.06
CA PRO A 333 -6.90 12.84 23.81
C PRO A 333 -6.46 11.38 23.92
N THR A 334 -6.79 10.75 25.05
CA THR A 334 -6.54 9.32 25.30
C THR A 334 -7.80 8.66 25.81
N ASP A 335 -7.93 7.37 25.50
CA ASP A 335 -8.96 6.49 26.06
C ASP A 335 -8.23 5.36 26.80
N ASN A 336 -8.38 5.30 28.13
CA ASN A 336 -7.69 4.36 29.02
C ASN A 336 -6.17 4.26 28.78
N GLY A 337 -5.52 5.39 28.46
CA GLY A 337 -4.09 5.49 28.14
C GLY A 337 -3.72 5.19 26.67
N SER A 338 -4.65 4.64 25.88
CA SER A 338 -4.50 4.34 24.46
C SER A 338 -4.94 5.50 23.56
N THR A 339 -4.63 5.42 22.27
CA THR A 339 -5.11 6.36 21.24
C THR A 339 -6.60 6.12 21.00
N PRO A 340 -7.47 7.15 21.10
CA PRO A 340 -8.91 6.96 21.05
C PRO A 340 -9.42 6.70 19.62
N ILE A 341 -10.47 5.89 19.53
CA ILE A 341 -11.28 5.70 18.32
C ILE A 341 -12.16 6.95 18.14
N TYR A 342 -12.15 7.52 16.94
CA TYR A 342 -13.09 8.57 16.54
C TYR A 342 -14.43 7.94 16.16
N GLY A 343 -15.50 8.29 16.88
CA GLY A 343 -16.80 7.66 16.74
C GLY A 343 -16.99 6.41 17.62
N ALA A 344 -16.22 6.23 18.69
CA ALA A 344 -16.35 5.09 19.60
C ALA A 344 -17.77 5.00 20.21
N GLU A 345 -18.41 6.15 20.44
CA GLU A 345 -19.79 6.27 20.93
C GLU A 345 -20.87 5.78 19.95
N LYS A 346 -20.48 5.26 18.78
CA LYS A 346 -21.36 4.56 17.81
C LYS A 346 -21.42 3.05 18.08
N LEU A 347 -20.35 2.48 18.64
CA LEU A 347 -20.14 1.02 18.79
C LEU A 347 -21.09 0.38 19.81
N SER A 348 -21.51 1.15 20.82
CA SER A 348 -22.47 0.78 21.87
C SER A 348 -23.93 1.02 21.48
N LYS A 349 -24.20 1.94 20.55
CA LYS A 349 -25.58 2.38 20.23
C LYS A 349 -26.37 1.41 19.36
N ASN A 350 -25.70 0.50 18.64
CA ASN A 350 -26.30 -0.48 17.75
C ASN A 350 -25.23 -1.45 17.18
N ASP A 351 -25.67 -2.55 16.59
CA ASP A 351 -24.82 -3.57 15.97
C ASP A 351 -24.66 -3.43 14.44
N LYS A 352 -24.75 -2.21 13.90
CA LYS A 352 -24.37 -1.95 12.50
C LYS A 352 -22.91 -2.32 12.27
N THR A 353 -22.66 -2.95 11.13
CA THR A 353 -21.30 -3.18 10.58
C THR A 353 -20.46 -1.92 10.69
N VAL A 354 -19.26 -2.06 11.23
CA VAL A 354 -18.30 -0.98 11.43
C VAL A 354 -17.57 -0.71 10.11
N LEU A 355 -17.45 0.56 9.72
CA LEU A 355 -16.67 0.99 8.57
C LEU A 355 -15.48 1.82 9.05
N LEU A 356 -14.30 1.21 9.09
CA LEU A 356 -13.07 1.83 9.57
C LEU A 356 -12.34 2.52 8.42
N VAL A 357 -12.07 3.83 8.57
CA VAL A 357 -11.41 4.67 7.55
C VAL A 357 -10.21 5.43 8.14
N GLY A 358 -9.29 5.89 7.29
CA GLY A 358 -7.96 6.36 7.69
C GLY A 358 -7.83 7.71 8.39
N ASN A 359 -8.91 8.50 8.54
CA ASN A 359 -8.92 9.80 9.23
C ASN A 359 -10.34 10.30 9.53
N GLU A 360 -10.47 11.26 10.46
CA GLU A 360 -11.76 11.79 10.95
C GLU A 360 -12.60 12.41 9.82
N LYS A 361 -11.96 13.16 8.92
CA LYS A 361 -12.59 13.81 7.77
C LYS A 361 -13.15 12.81 6.75
N ALA A 362 -12.52 11.64 6.63
CA ALA A 362 -13.07 10.53 5.87
C ALA A 362 -14.25 9.89 6.61
N ALA A 363 -14.18 9.75 7.94
CA ALA A 363 -15.25 9.16 8.75
C ALA A 363 -16.52 10.02 8.74
N ASP A 364 -16.40 11.36 8.81
CA ASP A 364 -17.53 12.29 8.72
C ASP A 364 -18.24 12.21 7.37
N LYS A 365 -17.49 12.18 6.27
CA LYS A 365 -18.08 12.12 4.94
C LYS A 365 -18.65 10.74 4.63
N ALA A 366 -17.96 9.67 5.00
CA ALA A 366 -18.49 8.31 4.87
C ALA A 366 -19.71 8.06 5.77
N SER A 367 -19.80 8.65 6.98
CA SER A 367 -21.02 8.62 7.81
C SER A 367 -22.24 9.19 7.07
N LYS A 368 -22.05 10.28 6.31
CA LYS A 368 -23.12 10.93 5.53
C LYS A 368 -23.48 10.17 4.25
N LEU A 369 -22.49 9.51 3.62
CA LEU A 369 -22.69 8.73 2.39
C LEU A 369 -23.26 7.33 2.65
N PHE A 370 -22.98 6.75 3.81
CA PHE A 370 -23.30 5.35 4.13
C PHE A 370 -23.88 5.21 5.56
N PRO A 371 -25.07 5.79 5.85
CA PRO A 371 -25.67 5.79 7.20
C PRO A 371 -26.07 4.40 7.73
N LYS A 372 -25.95 3.34 6.92
CA LYS A 372 -26.07 1.93 7.32
C LYS A 372 -24.94 1.48 8.25
N TYR A 373 -23.76 2.12 8.23
CA TYR A 373 -22.57 1.66 8.95
C TYR A 373 -22.23 2.52 10.17
N ASN A 374 -21.62 1.91 11.18
CA ASN A 374 -20.93 2.61 12.25
C ASN A 374 -19.55 3.06 11.74
N VAL A 375 -19.50 4.22 11.09
CA VAL A 375 -18.25 4.72 10.48
C VAL A 375 -17.33 5.34 11.53
N ILE A 376 -16.09 4.86 11.62
CA ILE A 376 -15.11 5.25 12.63
C ILE A 376 -13.71 5.50 12.03
N SER A 377 -12.86 6.17 12.80
CA SER A 377 -11.43 6.40 12.54
C SER A 377 -10.67 6.31 13.88
N TRP A 378 -9.40 6.72 13.93
CA TRP A 378 -8.65 6.94 15.17
C TRP A 378 -7.91 8.29 15.12
N TYR A 379 -7.42 8.77 16.28
CA TYR A 379 -6.64 10.01 16.33
C TYR A 379 -5.21 9.84 15.76
N GLY A 380 -4.75 10.79 14.95
CA GLY A 380 -3.32 10.95 14.58
C GLY A 380 -2.84 10.20 13.33
N GLY A 381 -3.71 9.41 12.66
CA GLY A 381 -3.40 8.75 11.39
C GLY A 381 -2.36 7.61 11.48
N SER A 382 -1.64 7.33 10.39
CA SER A 382 -0.90 6.06 10.24
C SER A 382 0.17 5.76 11.30
N LYS A 383 0.69 6.76 12.01
CA LYS A 383 1.71 6.59 13.06
C LYS A 383 1.17 6.23 14.44
N THR A 384 -0.16 6.26 14.64
CA THR A 384 -0.81 6.05 15.94
C THR A 384 -1.78 4.87 15.95
N ALA A 385 -2.09 4.26 14.79
CA ALA A 385 -2.95 3.08 14.69
C ALA A 385 -2.43 1.87 15.52
N GLU A 386 -1.11 1.75 15.66
CA GLU A 386 -0.44 0.73 16.50
C GLU A 386 -0.62 0.99 18.02
N LYS A 387 -1.18 2.14 18.40
CA LYS A 387 -1.45 2.56 19.79
C LYS A 387 -2.94 2.67 20.11
N VAL A 388 -3.82 2.23 19.20
CA VAL A 388 -5.28 2.19 19.42
C VAL A 388 -5.63 0.89 20.13
N ASP A 389 -6.49 0.95 21.13
CA ASP A 389 -7.06 -0.26 21.72
C ASP A 389 -8.17 -0.82 20.81
N TRP A 390 -7.76 -1.71 19.92
CA TRP A 390 -8.66 -2.40 19.00
C TRP A 390 -9.58 -3.42 19.68
N THR A 391 -9.46 -3.69 21.00
CA THR A 391 -10.37 -4.61 21.69
C THR A 391 -11.81 -4.08 21.76
N GLN A 392 -12.03 -2.77 21.57
CA GLN A 392 -13.35 -2.16 21.41
C GLN A 392 -14.12 -2.65 20.16
N LEU A 393 -13.45 -3.37 19.24
CA LEU A 393 -14.05 -3.97 18.04
C LEU A 393 -14.22 -5.50 18.12
N LYS A 394 -14.09 -6.09 19.32
CA LYS A 394 -14.52 -7.48 19.58
C LYS A 394 -15.98 -7.69 19.19
N GLU A 395 -16.32 -8.88 18.70
CA GLU A 395 -17.69 -9.31 18.33
C GLU A 395 -18.39 -8.49 17.22
N LYS A 396 -17.76 -7.44 16.68
CA LYS A 396 -18.31 -6.64 15.58
C LYS A 396 -17.86 -7.17 14.21
N ASN A 397 -18.68 -6.91 13.18
CA ASN A 397 -18.30 -6.98 11.78
C ASN A 397 -17.55 -5.69 11.42
N VAL A 398 -16.34 -5.76 10.87
CA VAL A 398 -15.49 -4.59 10.57
C VAL A 398 -15.03 -4.61 9.12
N ILE A 399 -15.53 -3.67 8.32
CA ILE A 399 -15.04 -3.38 6.98
C ILE A 399 -13.98 -2.27 7.09
N ILE A 400 -12.74 -2.58 6.71
CA ILE A 400 -11.62 -1.64 6.68
C ILE A 400 -11.51 -1.06 5.26
N TRP A 401 -11.63 0.25 5.12
CA TRP A 401 -11.37 0.98 3.87
C TRP A 401 -10.05 1.76 4.00
N PRO A 402 -8.92 1.23 3.48
CA PRO A 402 -7.64 1.90 3.54
C PRO A 402 -7.59 3.15 2.65
N ASP A 403 -6.75 4.12 3.05
CA ASP A 403 -6.36 5.23 2.18
C ASP A 403 -5.55 4.68 0.98
N HIS A 404 -5.81 5.19 -0.22
CA HIS A 404 -5.31 4.59 -1.46
C HIS A 404 -3.80 4.83 -1.67
N GLY A 405 -3.10 3.78 -2.10
CA GLY A 405 -1.64 3.76 -2.27
C GLY A 405 -0.92 2.99 -1.15
N LEU A 406 0.31 2.54 -1.44
CA LEU A 406 1.04 1.51 -0.67
C LEU A 406 1.03 1.70 0.86
N ASN A 407 1.18 2.93 1.35
CA ASN A 407 1.25 3.21 2.79
C ASN A 407 -0.09 3.02 3.51
N GLY A 408 -1.21 3.32 2.86
CA GLY A 408 -2.54 3.15 3.44
C GLY A 408 -3.05 1.72 3.31
N VAL A 409 -2.79 1.06 2.17
CA VAL A 409 -3.03 -0.38 1.97
C VAL A 409 -2.27 -1.21 3.00
N GLY A 410 -0.95 -1.02 3.12
CA GLY A 410 -0.12 -1.72 4.10
C GLY A 410 -0.51 -1.46 5.56
N LEU A 411 -1.11 -0.31 5.85
CA LEU A 411 -1.70 -0.03 7.17
C LEU A 411 -3.01 -0.81 7.38
N GLY A 412 -3.90 -0.84 6.38
CA GLY A 412 -5.13 -1.62 6.41
C GLY A 412 -4.88 -3.10 6.72
N HIS A 413 -3.86 -3.70 6.11
CA HIS A 413 -3.44 -5.07 6.43
C HIS A 413 -2.93 -5.24 7.86
N LYS A 414 -2.19 -4.27 8.42
CA LYS A 414 -1.71 -4.34 9.82
C LYS A 414 -2.85 -4.25 10.84
N ILE A 415 -3.88 -3.46 10.54
CA ILE A 415 -5.09 -3.39 11.36
C ILE A 415 -5.90 -4.68 11.20
N SER A 416 -6.08 -5.20 9.97
CA SER A 416 -6.74 -6.49 9.71
C SER A 416 -6.08 -7.62 10.51
N GLN A 417 -4.77 -7.81 10.37
CA GLN A 417 -3.96 -8.78 11.12
C GLN A 417 -3.97 -8.56 12.65
N THR A 418 -4.46 -7.41 13.13
CA THR A 418 -4.61 -7.13 14.56
C THR A 418 -6.01 -7.45 15.05
N LEU A 419 -7.04 -7.16 14.27
CA LEU A 419 -8.43 -7.53 14.54
C LEU A 419 -8.66 -9.04 14.38
N GLU A 420 -8.03 -9.69 13.40
CA GLU A 420 -8.07 -11.15 13.18
C GLU A 420 -7.51 -11.98 14.36
N LYS A 421 -6.85 -11.34 15.34
CA LYS A 421 -6.43 -11.99 16.61
C LYS A 421 -7.60 -12.17 17.58
N PHE A 422 -8.69 -11.42 17.40
CA PHE A 422 -9.93 -11.58 18.14
C PHE A 422 -10.85 -12.49 17.33
N SER A 423 -10.95 -13.76 17.71
CA SER A 423 -11.69 -14.79 16.97
C SER A 423 -13.19 -14.50 16.79
N SER A 424 -13.75 -13.58 17.57
CA SER A 424 -15.13 -13.11 17.46
C SER A 424 -15.31 -11.89 16.54
N THR A 425 -14.24 -11.19 16.14
CA THR A 425 -14.31 -10.06 15.21
C THR A 425 -14.25 -10.55 13.77
N LYS A 426 -15.31 -10.28 12.99
CA LYS A 426 -15.34 -10.62 11.56
C LYS A 426 -14.79 -9.45 10.75
N VAL A 427 -13.62 -9.63 10.12
CA VAL A 427 -12.94 -8.58 9.37
C VAL A 427 -13.17 -8.72 7.87
N TYR A 428 -13.35 -7.60 7.18
CA TYR A 428 -13.13 -7.46 5.75
C TYR A 428 -12.17 -6.30 5.50
N LEU A 429 -11.29 -6.42 4.51
CA LEU A 429 -10.37 -5.37 4.09
C LEU A 429 -10.58 -5.11 2.60
N VAL A 430 -10.94 -3.87 2.29
CA VAL A 430 -11.22 -3.44 0.92
C VAL A 430 -9.91 -3.30 0.16
N GLU A 431 -9.74 -4.12 -0.88
CA GLU A 431 -8.58 -4.15 -1.80
C GLU A 431 -8.60 -2.93 -2.74
N VAL A 432 -8.39 -1.72 -2.20
CA VAL A 432 -8.55 -0.45 -2.94
C VAL A 432 -7.63 -0.33 -4.16
N GLU A 433 -6.49 -1.03 -4.13
CA GLU A 433 -5.54 -1.15 -5.24
C GLU A 433 -6.00 -2.05 -6.40
N ARG A 434 -7.08 -2.83 -6.21
CA ARG A 434 -7.77 -3.54 -7.29
C ARG A 434 -8.85 -2.68 -7.96
N PHE A 435 -9.17 -1.50 -7.43
CA PHE A 435 -9.99 -0.53 -8.14
C PHE A 435 -9.18 0.16 -9.25
N TRP A 436 -9.89 0.79 -10.18
CA TRP A 436 -9.36 1.44 -11.39
C TRP A 436 -8.51 2.71 -11.14
N LEU A 437 -8.02 2.88 -9.91
CA LEU A 437 -7.26 4.03 -9.48
C LEU A 437 -5.76 3.74 -9.66
N ASP A 438 -5.13 4.39 -10.63
CA ASP A 438 -3.67 4.36 -10.72
C ASP A 438 -3.04 4.83 -9.39
N LEU A 439 -2.15 4.00 -8.85
CA LEU A 439 -1.55 4.11 -7.51
C LEU A 439 -0.68 5.36 -7.30
N GLU A 440 -0.19 6.00 -8.37
CA GLU A 440 0.52 7.28 -8.29
C GLU A 440 -0.42 8.46 -8.61
N LYS A 441 -1.30 8.35 -9.61
CA LYS A 441 -2.27 9.41 -9.97
C LYS A 441 -3.26 9.71 -8.83
N HIS A 442 -3.66 8.70 -8.06
CA HIS A 442 -4.65 8.82 -6.98
C HIS A 442 -4.05 8.51 -5.61
N LYS A 443 -2.75 8.76 -5.43
CA LYS A 443 -2.00 8.49 -4.20
C LYS A 443 -2.52 9.34 -3.04
N GLY A 444 -2.93 8.70 -1.95
CA GLY A 444 -3.58 9.38 -0.82
C GLY A 444 -5.04 9.77 -1.10
N TRP A 445 -5.70 9.15 -2.08
CA TRP A 445 -7.16 9.27 -2.21
C TRP A 445 -7.88 8.51 -1.10
N ASN A 446 -8.99 9.05 -0.59
CA ASN A 446 -9.85 8.41 0.39
C ASN A 446 -11.28 8.96 0.30
N LEU A 447 -12.21 8.35 1.05
CA LEU A 447 -13.64 8.68 1.03
C LEU A 447 -13.98 10.15 1.39
N SER A 448 -13.04 10.96 1.93
CA SER A 448 -13.25 12.40 2.13
C SER A 448 -13.26 13.21 0.82
N GLN A 449 -12.61 12.72 -0.24
CA GLN A 449 -12.29 13.47 -1.46
C GLN A 449 -13.43 13.38 -2.51
N LYS A 450 -13.27 14.05 -3.67
CA LYS A 450 -14.13 13.79 -4.84
C LYS A 450 -13.94 12.32 -5.24
N LEU A 451 -15.00 11.65 -5.70
CA LEU A 451 -14.85 10.37 -6.39
C LEU A 451 -14.01 10.60 -7.67
N PRO A 452 -12.99 9.77 -7.97
CA PRO A 452 -12.22 9.89 -9.20
C PRO A 452 -13.11 9.59 -10.41
N ASP A 453 -12.79 10.18 -11.56
CA ASP A 453 -13.70 10.15 -12.71
C ASP A 453 -13.93 8.70 -13.19
N GLY A 454 -15.21 8.32 -13.27
CA GLY A 454 -15.66 6.94 -13.50
C GLY A 454 -16.18 6.22 -12.25
N LEU A 455 -15.77 6.62 -11.03
CA LEU A 455 -16.32 6.08 -9.77
C LEU A 455 -17.61 6.81 -9.36
N LYS A 456 -18.69 6.06 -9.18
CA LYS A 456 -19.99 6.52 -8.67
C LYS A 456 -20.20 6.03 -7.24
N LEU A 457 -21.14 6.66 -6.53
CA LEU A 457 -21.48 6.28 -5.15
C LEU A 457 -22.02 4.84 -5.06
N ARG A 458 -22.79 4.39 -6.05
CA ARG A 458 -23.32 3.03 -6.16
C ARG A 458 -22.20 1.99 -6.15
N ASP A 459 -21.08 2.25 -6.82
CA ASP A 459 -19.98 1.29 -6.92
C ASP A 459 -19.35 1.04 -5.53
N ILE A 460 -19.22 2.10 -4.71
CA ILE A 460 -18.78 1.98 -3.31
C ILE A 460 -19.82 1.21 -2.48
N GLN A 461 -21.11 1.42 -2.70
CA GLN A 461 -22.16 0.64 -2.03
C GLN A 461 -22.07 -0.85 -2.37
N LEU A 462 -21.82 -1.21 -3.63
CA LEU A 462 -21.60 -2.60 -4.06
C LEU A 462 -20.36 -3.21 -3.39
N ILE A 463 -19.26 -2.44 -3.27
CA ILE A 463 -18.04 -2.86 -2.56
C ILE A 463 -18.31 -3.09 -1.06
N LEU A 464 -19.07 -2.21 -0.41
CA LEU A 464 -19.42 -2.36 1.00
C LEU A 464 -20.39 -3.53 1.24
N GLN A 465 -21.36 -3.75 0.34
CA GLN A 465 -22.24 -4.93 0.36
C GLN A 465 -21.47 -6.23 0.16
N LYS A 466 -20.46 -6.25 -0.72
CA LYS A 466 -19.51 -7.36 -0.84
C LYS A 466 -18.79 -7.59 0.50
N GLY A 467 -18.26 -6.54 1.13
CA GLY A 467 -17.62 -6.63 2.44
C GLY A 467 -18.53 -7.06 3.59
N GLU A 468 -19.84 -6.83 3.51
CA GLU A 468 -20.82 -7.37 4.45
C GLU A 468 -21.01 -8.89 4.26
N ARG A 469 -21.13 -9.37 3.01
CA ARG A 469 -21.23 -10.81 2.70
C ARG A 469 -19.94 -11.57 3.05
N GLU A 470 -18.78 -10.94 2.87
CA GLU A 470 -17.46 -11.56 2.99
C GLU A 470 -16.77 -11.29 4.35
N CYS A 471 -17.44 -10.60 5.29
CA CYS A 471 -16.88 -10.31 6.62
C CYS A 471 -16.53 -11.60 7.38
N GLY A 472 -15.25 -11.78 7.71
CA GLY A 472 -14.72 -12.97 8.37
C GLY A 472 -14.33 -14.10 7.41
N MET A 473 -14.54 -13.95 6.10
CA MET A 473 -13.90 -14.82 5.10
C MET A 473 -12.43 -14.39 4.94
N ARG A 474 -11.51 -15.35 5.07
CA ARG A 474 -10.10 -15.07 5.36
C ARG A 474 -9.34 -14.57 4.13
N ILE A 475 -9.01 -13.28 4.13
CA ILE A 475 -8.40 -12.57 2.99
C ILE A 475 -6.97 -13.05 2.72
N THR A 476 -6.57 -13.06 1.43
CA THR A 476 -5.20 -13.38 1.00
C THR A 476 -4.18 -12.39 1.58
N PRO A 477 -3.09 -12.87 2.21
CA PRO A 477 -2.14 -11.99 2.90
C PRO A 477 -1.33 -11.13 1.91
N PHE A 478 -1.37 -9.80 2.10
CA PHE A 478 -0.51 -8.84 1.41
C PHE A 478 0.94 -9.00 1.85
N LYS A 479 1.84 -9.13 0.88
CA LYS A 479 3.28 -9.12 1.14
C LYS A 479 3.79 -7.70 1.19
N GLU A 480 4.30 -7.28 2.35
CA GLU A 480 5.16 -6.11 2.45
C GLU A 480 6.39 -6.33 1.57
N ASN A 481 6.39 -5.70 0.39
CA ASN A 481 7.51 -5.74 -0.54
C ASN A 481 8.74 -5.13 0.14
N GLU A 482 9.89 -5.82 0.17
CA GLU A 482 10.98 -5.53 1.13
C GLU A 482 11.55 -4.11 1.05
N ASN A 483 11.41 -3.44 -0.10
CA ASN A 483 11.70 -2.02 -0.28
C ASN A 483 10.98 -1.09 0.73
N ILE A 484 9.87 -1.53 1.34
CA ILE A 484 9.11 -0.77 2.35
C ILE A 484 9.86 -0.68 3.69
N LYS A 485 10.61 -1.72 4.11
CA LYS A 485 11.41 -1.70 5.36
C LYS A 485 12.36 -0.50 5.40
N ASN A 486 13.04 -0.23 4.29
CA ASN A 486 14.05 0.81 4.19
C ASN A 486 13.47 2.24 4.35
N ASN A 487 12.22 2.45 3.95
CA ASN A 487 11.52 3.74 4.12
C ASN A 487 10.99 3.97 5.55
N TYR A 488 10.68 2.90 6.31
CA TYR A 488 10.35 3.01 7.72
C TYR A 488 11.60 3.19 8.61
N ILE A 489 12.74 2.64 8.20
CA ILE A 489 14.02 2.77 8.93
C ILE A 489 14.65 4.15 8.69
N SER A 490 14.64 4.68 7.46
CA SER A 490 15.12 6.05 7.18
C SER A 490 14.33 7.12 7.94
N ALA A 491 13.03 6.93 8.12
CA ALA A 491 12.19 7.82 8.92
C ALA A 491 12.53 7.84 10.43
N LYS A 492 13.32 6.89 10.95
CA LYS A 492 13.82 6.89 12.34
C LYS A 492 15.17 7.60 12.51
N SER A 493 16.00 7.71 11.46
CA SER A 493 17.34 8.31 11.57
C SER A 493 17.39 9.82 11.35
N SER A 494 16.33 10.41 10.77
CA SER A 494 16.25 11.87 10.51
C SER A 494 15.85 12.73 11.72
N SER A 495 15.54 12.16 12.88
CA SER A 495 14.98 12.88 14.03
C SER A 495 15.92 13.06 15.23
N ASN A 496 17.24 13.12 15.00
CA ASN A 496 18.20 13.56 16.03
C ASN A 496 18.18 15.09 16.17
N ILE A 497 17.10 15.63 16.73
CA ILE A 497 17.04 17.03 17.18
C ILE A 497 17.96 17.16 18.39
N LYS A 498 19.06 17.91 18.24
CA LYS A 498 19.94 18.28 19.37
C LYS A 498 19.18 19.15 20.35
N LEU A 499 18.70 18.57 21.44
CA LEU A 499 18.37 19.30 22.66
C LEU A 499 19.66 19.93 23.21
N LYS A 500 19.84 21.24 23.01
CA LYS A 500 20.84 22.02 23.74
C LYS A 500 20.35 22.20 25.18
N SER A 501 20.84 21.39 26.11
CA SER A 501 20.71 21.67 27.54
C SER A 501 21.69 22.79 27.92
N THR A 502 21.19 24.02 28.06
CA THR A 502 21.90 25.09 28.78
C THR A 502 21.80 24.84 30.29
N SER A 503 22.87 25.14 31.02
CA SER A 503 23.03 24.85 32.45
C SER A 503 22.16 25.72 33.36
N ASN A 504 21.96 25.27 34.61
CA ASN A 504 22.56 25.96 35.75
C ASN A 504 22.65 25.08 37.01
N ASN A 505 23.57 25.44 37.91
CA ASN A 505 23.99 24.64 39.07
C ASN A 505 23.12 24.89 40.31
N ALA A 506 22.87 23.84 41.11
CA ALA A 506 22.48 23.97 42.52
C ALA A 506 22.90 22.76 43.38
N LYS A 507 24.13 22.84 43.93
CA LYS A 507 24.65 22.28 45.21
C LYS A 507 24.37 20.82 45.64
N SER A 508 25.36 20.26 46.33
CA SER A 508 25.44 18.88 46.81
C SER A 508 24.83 18.66 48.20
N LYS A 509 24.58 17.38 48.54
CA LYS A 509 25.24 16.71 49.68
C LYS A 509 25.15 15.18 49.58
N ASN A 510 26.10 14.49 50.22
CA ASN A 510 26.19 13.04 50.27
C ASN A 510 25.26 12.46 51.34
N LEU A 511 24.92 11.17 51.21
CA LEU A 511 25.12 10.19 52.29
C LEU A 511 25.25 8.77 51.68
N ARG A 512 25.87 7.86 52.43
CA ARG A 512 26.13 6.45 52.03
C ARG A 512 25.05 5.54 52.61
N ASN A 513 24.91 4.33 52.05
CA ASN A 513 25.17 3.08 52.78
C ASN A 513 25.09 1.87 51.82
N ASP A 514 25.91 0.87 52.07
CA ASP A 514 26.01 -0.37 51.29
C ASP A 514 24.98 -1.42 51.75
N PRO A 515 24.79 -2.49 50.96
CA PRO A 515 24.49 -3.81 51.53
C PRO A 515 25.41 -4.91 50.99
N PRO A 516 26.27 -5.51 51.83
CA PRO A 516 26.96 -6.75 51.51
C PRO A 516 26.19 -7.99 52.02
N SER A 517 26.09 -9.03 51.20
CA SER A 517 26.33 -10.44 51.54
C SER A 517 25.83 -11.38 50.43
N GLN A 518 26.34 -12.61 50.40
CA GLN A 518 25.95 -13.65 49.44
C GLN A 518 25.67 -14.99 50.14
N GLN A 519 25.10 -15.91 49.34
CA GLN A 519 25.39 -17.35 49.31
C GLN A 519 24.61 -18.36 50.19
N ASN A 520 24.16 -19.41 49.49
CA ASN A 520 24.12 -20.86 49.83
C ASN A 520 23.17 -21.41 50.91
N ASN A 521 22.10 -22.08 50.47
CA ASN A 521 21.92 -23.56 50.44
C ASN A 521 20.48 -23.88 49.96
N SER A 522 20.12 -24.91 49.18
CA SER A 522 20.54 -26.32 48.95
C SER A 522 19.70 -27.36 49.74
N GLY A 523 19.37 -28.50 49.10
CA GLY A 523 18.22 -29.38 49.45
C GLY A 523 16.93 -28.95 48.71
N ARG A 524 16.16 -29.73 47.94
CA ARG A 524 15.75 -31.16 47.91
C ARG A 524 14.89 -31.62 49.10
N ASP A 525 13.58 -31.69 48.86
CA ASP A 525 12.74 -32.91 48.97
C ASP A 525 11.31 -32.62 48.44
N GLY A 526 10.42 -33.60 48.21
CA GLY A 526 10.63 -35.04 48.37
C GLY A 526 9.48 -35.99 48.00
N ARG A 527 8.26 -35.52 47.75
CA ARG A 527 7.11 -36.28 47.18
C ARG A 527 6.00 -35.35 46.71
#